data_AF-A0A7C5Q5H0-F1
#
_entry.id   AF-A0A7C5Q5H0-F1
#
_cell.length_a   1.000
_cell.length_b   1.000
_cell.length_c   1.000
_cell.angle_alpha   90.00
_cell.angle_beta   90.00
_cell.angle_gamma   90.00
#
_symmetry.space_group_name_H-M   'P 1'
#
loop_
_entity.id
_entity.type
_entity.pdbx_description
1 polymer ?
#
loop_
_entity_poly.entity_id
_entity_poly.type
_entity_poly.pdbx_seq_one_letter_code
_entity_poly.pdbx_strand_id
1 'polypeptide(L)'
;MHEYLTFRRFITPVVIQAIFWLGVAVCVIRGITMIAASPGAFGGAIGIVGGLIVLFVGPIAVRVICELIMAIFRIHEALVKEEDR
;
A
#
# COMPACT_ATOMS: atom_id res chain seq x y z
N MET A 1 28.95 -15.16 4.11
CA MET A 1 28.30 -13.84 4.24
C MET A 1 27.60 -13.39 2.96
N HIS A 2 27.12 -14.29 2.09
CA HIS A 2 26.35 -13.91 0.91
C HIS A 2 25.24 -14.92 0.58
N GLU A 3 24.50 -15.35 1.61
CA GLU A 3 23.18 -15.99 1.46
C GLU A 3 22.08 -14.93 1.21
N TYR A 4 22.45 -13.80 0.59
CA TYR A 4 21.59 -12.65 0.29
C TYR A 4 20.50 -12.94 -0.74
N LEU A 5 20.46 -14.15 -1.30
CA LEU A 5 19.46 -14.57 -2.26
C LEU A 5 18.78 -15.86 -1.77
N THR A 6 18.29 -15.83 -0.53
CA THR A 6 17.26 -16.78 -0.07
C THR A 6 15.95 -16.46 -0.83
N PHE A 7 15.99 -16.65 -2.14
CA PHE A 7 14.90 -16.57 -3.12
C PHE A 7 14.02 -17.83 -3.05
N ARG A 8 13.96 -18.46 -1.88
CA ARG A 8 13.34 -19.78 -1.67
C ARG A 8 12.30 -19.79 -0.55
N ARG A 9 12.07 -18.65 0.10
CA ARG A 9 11.07 -18.57 1.17
C ARG A 9 10.37 -17.22 1.14
N PHE A 10 9.30 -17.13 0.35
CA PHE A 10 8.18 -16.20 0.56
C PHE A 10 8.60 -14.81 1.11
N ILE A 11 9.55 -14.14 0.44
CA ILE A 11 9.90 -12.75 0.77
C ILE A 11 8.77 -11.81 0.32
N THR A 12 7.98 -12.24 -0.67
CA THR A 12 6.84 -11.52 -1.24
C THR A 12 5.88 -10.91 -0.20
N PRO A 13 5.34 -11.65 0.78
CA PRO A 13 4.48 -11.06 1.81
C PRO A 13 5.15 -9.97 2.62
N VAL A 14 6.43 -10.14 2.98
CA VAL A 14 7.18 -9.15 3.78
C VAL A 14 7.47 -7.89 2.95
N VAL A 15 7.83 -8.04 1.69
CA VAL A 15 8.08 -6.91 0.77
C VAL A 15 6.80 -6.11 0.51
N ILE A 16 5.66 -6.79 0.29
CA ILE A 16 4.36 -6.13 0.13
C ILE A 16 4.00 -5.34 1.38
N GLN A 17 4.27 -5.88 2.58
CA GLN A 17 4.01 -5.20 3.84
C GLN A 17 4.89 -3.94 4.03
N ALA A 18 6.14 -3.96 3.56
CA ALA A 18 7.00 -2.77 3.55
C ALA A 18 6.48 -1.69 2.58
N ILE A 19 6.05 -2.09 1.37
CA ILE A 19 5.44 -1.19 0.39
C ILE A 19 4.13 -0.60 0.91
N PHE A 20 3.32 -1.38 1.64
CA PHE A 20 2.09 -0.92 2.27
C PHE A 20 2.36 0.27 3.20
N TRP A 21 3.29 0.11 4.15
CA TRP A 21 3.64 1.18 5.09
C TRP A 21 4.20 2.41 4.39
N LEU A 22 4.99 2.22 3.33
CA LEU A 22 5.51 3.32 2.52
C LEU A 22 4.39 4.05 1.76
N GLY A 23 3.45 3.32 1.17
CA GLY A 23 2.27 3.88 0.50
C GLY A 23 1.37 4.65 1.46
N VAL A 24 1.12 4.11 2.65
CA VAL A 24 0.38 4.80 3.72
C VAL A 24 1.10 6.08 4.15
N ALA A 25 2.42 6.03 4.36
CA ALA A 25 3.20 7.21 4.70
C ALA A 25 3.09 8.30 3.63
N VAL A 26 3.16 7.93 2.35
CA VAL A 26 2.97 8.87 1.23
C VAL A 26 1.55 9.45 1.22
N CYS A 27 0.51 8.63 1.41
CA CYS A 27 -0.88 9.11 1.49
C CYS A 27 -1.07 10.11 2.65
N VAL A 28 -0.49 9.82 3.81
CA VAL A 28 -0.57 10.70 4.98
C VAL A 28 0.15 12.02 4.73
N ILE A 29 1.39 11.97 4.22
CA ILE A 29 2.16 13.17 3.89
C ILE A 29 1.42 14.01 2.85
N ARG A 30 0.94 13.39 1.76
CA ARG A 30 0.19 14.07 0.71
C ARG A 30 -1.10 14.71 1.23
N GLY A 31 -1.87 13.99 2.05
CA GLY A 31 -3.09 14.51 2.67
C GLY A 31 -2.81 15.74 3.55
N ILE A 32 -1.77 15.68 4.40
CA ILE A 32 -1.36 16.81 5.25
C ILE A 32 -0.87 17.99 4.40
N THR A 33 -0.04 17.74 3.37
CA THR A 33 0.42 18.82 2.49
C THR A 33 -0.72 19.48 1.73
N MET A 34 -1.76 18.72 1.34
CA MET A 34 -2.93 19.24 0.64
C MET A 34 -3.80 20.12 1.56
N ILE A 35 -3.87 19.79 2.85
CA ILE A 35 -4.52 20.61 3.89
C ILE A 35 -3.69 21.88 4.18
N ALA A 36 -2.37 21.75 4.30
CA ALA A 36 -1.49 22.87 4.64
C ALA A 36 -1.28 23.85 3.48
N ALA A 37 -1.31 23.38 2.24
CA ALA A 37 -1.06 24.16 1.04
C ALA A 37 -2.33 24.72 0.38
N SER A 38 -3.43 24.89 1.13
CA SER A 38 -4.66 25.51 0.62
C SER A 38 -4.85 26.95 1.16
N PRO A 39 -4.29 27.99 0.51
CA PRO A 39 -4.59 29.37 0.87
C PRO A 39 -5.90 29.81 0.19
N GLY A 40 -6.87 30.26 0.98
CA GLY A 40 -8.09 30.94 0.50
C GLY A 40 -9.40 30.31 0.96
N ALA A 41 -10.42 31.15 1.21
CA ALA A 41 -11.68 30.75 1.83
C ALA A 41 -12.52 29.75 1.01
N PHE A 42 -12.42 29.75 -0.33
CA PHE A 42 -13.20 28.86 -1.21
C PHE A 42 -12.40 27.62 -1.65
N GLY A 43 -11.09 27.76 -1.88
CA GLY A 43 -10.19 26.64 -2.20
C GLY A 43 -9.75 25.83 -0.97
N GLY A 44 -9.75 26.46 0.21
CA GLY A 44 -9.36 25.84 1.47
C GLY A 44 -10.31 24.73 1.92
N ALA A 45 -11.62 24.95 1.84
CA ALA A 45 -12.60 23.93 2.21
C ALA A 45 -12.49 22.67 1.31
N ILE A 46 -12.28 22.86 0.01
CA ILE A 46 -12.11 21.76 -0.95
C ILE A 46 -10.79 21.01 -0.70
N GLY A 47 -9.70 21.75 -0.43
CA GLY A 47 -8.40 21.17 -0.09
C GLY A 47 -8.42 20.36 1.22
N ILE A 48 -9.12 20.86 2.25
CA ILE A 48 -9.26 20.19 3.55
C ILE A 48 -10.10 18.93 3.43
N VAL A 49 -11.26 19.00 2.77
CA VAL A 49 -12.14 17.83 2.56
C VAL A 49 -11.45 16.79 1.67
N GLY A 50 -10.80 17.23 0.58
CA GLY A 50 -10.03 16.35 -0.29
C GLY A 50 -8.86 15.68 0.44
N GLY A 51 -8.11 16.43 1.24
CA GLY A 51 -7.01 15.91 2.05
C GLY A 51 -7.47 14.88 3.08
N LEU A 52 -8.62 15.11 3.73
CA LEU A 52 -9.20 14.16 4.70
C LEU A 52 -9.68 12.87 4.02
N ILE A 53 -10.30 12.98 2.84
CA ILE A 53 -10.66 11.81 2.02
C ILE A 53 -9.42 11.01 1.67
N VAL A 54 -8.34 11.65 1.19
CA VAL A 54 -7.09 10.96 0.86
C VAL A 54 -6.46 10.32 2.10
N LEU A 55 -6.55 10.97 3.26
CA LEU A 55 -6.03 10.46 4.53
C LEU A 55 -6.73 9.16 4.98
N PHE A 56 -8.05 9.04 4.75
CA PHE A 56 -8.83 7.87 5.16
C PHE A 56 -8.97 6.82 4.05
N VAL A 57 -9.37 7.24 2.85
CA VAL A 57 -9.60 6.35 1.71
C VAL A 57 -8.28 5.84 1.12
N GLY A 58 -7.20 6.64 1.16
CA GLY A 58 -5.89 6.25 0.66
C GLY A 58 -5.36 4.98 1.34
N PRO A 59 -5.21 4.95 2.68
CA PRO A 59 -4.77 3.74 3.39
C PRO A 59 -5.69 2.53 3.21
N ILE A 60 -7.01 2.75 3.11
CA ILE A 60 -7.98 1.68 2.86
C ILE A 60 -7.75 1.07 1.47
N ALA A 61 -7.61 1.90 0.43
CA ALA A 61 -7.35 1.44 -0.93
C ALA A 61 -6.00 0.68 -1.02
N VAL A 62 -4.95 1.20 -0.37
CA VAL A 62 -3.65 0.53 -0.31
C VAL A 62 -3.75 -0.82 0.41
N ARG A 63 -4.57 -0.94 1.47
CA ARG A 63 -4.85 -2.23 2.12
C ARG A 63 -5.48 -3.24 1.16
N VAL A 64 -6.57 -2.84 0.50
CA VAL A 64 -7.32 -3.74 -0.41
C VAL A 64 -6.43 -4.23 -1.55
N ILE A 65 -5.63 -3.34 -2.15
CA ILE A 65 -4.70 -3.71 -3.23
C ILE A 65 -3.63 -4.70 -2.71
N CYS A 66 -3.04 -4.43 -1.54
CA CYS A 66 -2.04 -5.34 -0.96
C CYS A 66 -2.64 -6.72 -0.64
N GLU A 67 -3.86 -6.76 -0.13
CA GLU A 67 -4.58 -8.00 0.19
C GLU A 67 -4.90 -8.81 -1.07
N LEU A 68 -5.34 -8.15 -2.15
CA LEU A 68 -5.54 -8.79 -3.46
C LEU A 68 -4.25 -9.36 -4.04
N ILE A 69 -3.14 -8.61 -3.99
CA ILE A 69 -1.85 -9.10 -4.47
C ILE A 69 -1.43 -10.35 -3.69
N MET A 70 -1.50 -10.31 -2.35
CA MET A 70 -1.16 -11.48 -1.52
C MET A 70 -2.09 -12.67 -1.81
N ALA A 71 -3.38 -12.44 -2.03
CA ALA A 71 -4.32 -13.50 -2.38
C ALA A 71 -3.94 -14.19 -3.69
N ILE A 72 -3.56 -13.43 -4.72
CA ILE A 72 -3.11 -13.99 -6.00
C ILE A 72 -1.82 -14.80 -5.83
N PHE A 73 -0.85 -14.29 -5.07
CA PHE A 73 0.38 -15.05 -4.77
C PHE A 73 0.10 -16.37 -4.07
N ARG A 74 -0.82 -16.37 -3.09
CA ARG A 74 -1.23 -17.60 -2.39
C ARG A 74 -1.87 -18.61 -3.34
N ILE A 75 -2.72 -18.16 -4.27
CA ILE A 75 -3.33 -19.03 -5.27
C ILE A 75 -2.25 -19.64 -6.17
N HIS A 76 -1.27 -18.83 -6.59
CA HIS A 76 -0.17 -19.30 -7.43
C HIS A 76 0.68 -20.38 -6.73
N GLU A 77 0.95 -20.21 -5.42
CA GLU A 77 1.66 -21.21 -4.63
C GLU A 77 0.84 -22.48 -4.40
N ALA A 78 -0.49 -22.36 -4.27
CA ALA A 78 -1.38 -23.50 -4.17
C ALA A 78 -1.39 -24.33 -5.46
N LEU A 79 -1.45 -23.67 -6.63
CA LEU A 79 -1.43 -24.33 -7.94
C LEU A 79 -0.10 -25.04 -8.22
N VAL A 80 1.04 -24.38 -7.96
CA VAL A 80 2.38 -24.98 -8.12
C VAL A 80 2.54 -26.23 -7.23
N LYS A 81 1.90 -26.24 -6.05
CA LYS A 81 1.95 -27.38 -5.13
C LYS A 81 1.14 -28.60 -5.62
N GLU A 82 0.12 -28.41 -6.45
CA GLU A 82 -0.68 -29.50 -7.01
C GLU A 82 -0.05 -30.10 -8.26
N GLU A 83 0.68 -29.31 -9.06
CA GLU A 83 1.39 -29.81 -10.27
C GLU A 83 2.56 -30.75 -9.93
N ASP A 84 3.20 -30.57 -8.77
CA ASP A 84 4.35 -31.36 -8.31
C ASP A 84 3.93 -32.69 -7.62
N ARG A 85 2.64 -33.06 -7.68
CA ARG A 85 2.06 -34.26 -7.04
C ARG A 85 1.49 -35.23 -8.07
#